data_AF-A0A1D2UF81-F1
#
_entry.id   AF-A0A1D2UF81-F1
#
_cell.length_a   1.000
_cell.length_b   1.000
_cell.length_c   1.000
_cell.angle_alpha   90.00
_cell.angle_beta   90.00
_cell.angle_gamma   90.00
#
_symmetry.space_group_name_H-M   'P 1'
#
loop_
_entity.id
_entity.type
_entity.pdbx_description
1 polymer ?
#
loop_
_entity_poly.entity_id
_entity_poly.type
_entity_poly.pdbx_seq_one_letter_code
_entity_poly.pdbx_strand_id
1 'polypeptide(L)'
;MLRWVAVLCLLGSACVARAERHEGRASALLDSDGDGLSDALEQSLLVQFAPAFMIGRKDCSDVPSEFQPGSVAPVVKAENGTIYGEVFPAGATSPAKASSGEARAVEIHFYHLWKQDCGGHGHPLDAEHVSVLVRSSGGVVASDGDSGGVAATWTALYWYAAAHENTVCDVSQIARASTLGAEDRGAKVWVSPGKHASYLNETLCQRGCGADRCEEMKALKPGKLINLGEPGHPMHGAEFIASGLWPLAAKMETTNFPADAVARLNQLPETDIAWFHPGRHPVQGIISISSSTEGALAESGRNTTAAISGAGDSTDAAISVAGDSTGDALSKSYRKTIHALGTSARHVGRALQMPEKAGGADAR
;
A
#
# COMPACT_ATOMS: atom_id res chain seq x y z
N MET A 1 47.24 -54.65 10.16
CA MET A 1 48.10 -53.62 10.77
C MET A 1 47.19 -52.46 11.20
N LEU A 2 47.23 -52.08 12.48
CA LEU A 2 46.60 -50.93 13.20
C LEU A 2 45.08 -50.75 13.04
N ARG A 3 44.15 -50.86 14.00
CA ARG A 3 44.10 -50.97 15.49
C ARG A 3 44.53 -49.73 16.32
N TRP A 4 43.50 -49.08 16.91
CA TRP A 4 43.41 -48.26 18.15
C TRP A 4 43.62 -46.73 18.14
N VAL A 5 42.96 -46.08 19.14
CA VAL A 5 42.95 -44.66 19.61
C VAL A 5 41.74 -43.84 19.08
N ALA A 6 40.84 -43.24 19.86
CA ALA A 6 40.62 -43.14 21.31
C ALA A 6 39.14 -42.81 21.60
N VAL A 7 38.63 -43.43 22.66
CA VAL A 7 37.42 -43.06 23.41
C VAL A 7 37.84 -42.03 24.46
N LEU A 8 37.25 -40.83 24.49
CA LEU A 8 37.05 -40.01 25.71
C LEU A 8 36.28 -38.72 25.34
N CYS A 9 35.56 -38.15 26.32
CA CYS A 9 34.75 -36.91 26.27
C CYS A 9 33.25 -37.04 25.99
N LEU A 10 32.57 -37.96 26.70
CA LEU A 10 31.15 -37.83 27.04
C LEU A 10 31.06 -37.72 28.56
N LEU A 11 30.93 -36.49 29.10
CA LEU A 11 30.44 -36.16 30.45
C LEU A 11 30.75 -34.67 30.73
N GLY A 12 29.86 -33.76 30.33
CA GLY A 12 30.09 -32.33 30.60
C GLY A 12 29.06 -31.34 30.07
N SER A 13 27.76 -31.68 29.97
CA SER A 13 26.75 -30.72 29.48
C SER A 13 25.36 -30.97 30.06
N ALA A 14 25.22 -30.91 31.39
CA ALA A 14 23.92 -31.06 32.06
C ALA A 14 23.49 -29.87 32.95
N CYS A 15 24.24 -28.76 33.00
CA CYS A 15 23.95 -27.68 33.97
C CYS A 15 23.55 -26.31 33.40
N VAL A 16 23.43 -26.10 32.08
CA VAL A 16 23.12 -24.76 31.53
C VAL A 16 21.63 -24.53 31.22
N ALA A 17 20.79 -25.56 31.22
CA ALA A 17 19.40 -25.47 30.74
C ALA A 17 18.36 -24.87 31.71
N ARG A 18 18.75 -24.25 32.84
CA ARG A 18 17.80 -23.76 33.86
C ARG A 18 17.63 -22.23 33.92
N ALA A 19 18.50 -21.46 33.27
CA ALA A 19 18.44 -19.99 33.31
C ALA A 19 17.49 -19.38 32.27
N GLU A 20 17.31 -19.99 31.09
CA GLU A 20 16.49 -19.42 30.00
C GLU A 20 14.97 -19.45 30.28
N ARG A 21 14.49 -20.23 31.27
CA ARG A 21 13.05 -20.30 31.59
C ARG A 21 12.53 -19.14 32.44
N HIS A 22 13.41 -18.36 33.07
CA HIS A 22 12.96 -17.26 33.94
C HIS A 22 12.76 -15.94 33.19
N GLU A 23 13.54 -15.65 32.15
CA GLU A 23 13.38 -14.43 31.35
C GLU A 23 12.10 -14.46 30.50
N GLY A 24 11.73 -15.62 29.96
CA GLY A 24 10.50 -15.78 29.16
C GLY A 24 9.20 -15.57 29.97
N ARG A 25 9.23 -15.66 31.31
CA ARG A 25 8.03 -15.52 32.14
C ARG A 25 7.72 -14.07 32.52
N ALA A 26 8.74 -13.23 32.66
CA ALA A 26 8.54 -11.80 32.96
C ALA A 26 7.93 -11.05 31.75
N SER A 27 8.25 -11.46 30.53
CA SER A 27 7.70 -10.87 29.30
C SER A 27 6.23 -11.23 29.04
N ALA A 28 5.71 -12.31 29.65
CA ALA A 28 4.33 -12.75 29.41
C ALA A 28 3.27 -11.87 30.12
N LEU A 29 3.71 -11.05 31.08
CA LEU A 29 2.85 -10.22 31.94
C LEU A 29 2.99 -8.73 31.69
N LEU A 30 3.93 -8.31 30.84
CA LEU A 30 4.10 -6.91 30.56
C LEU A 30 2.88 -6.42 29.78
N ASP A 31 2.30 -5.33 30.25
CA ASP A 31 1.22 -4.55 29.64
C ASP A 31 1.81 -3.14 29.49
N SER A 32 2.43 -2.91 28.34
CA SER A 32 3.29 -1.73 28.11
C SER A 32 2.48 -0.46 27.89
N ASP A 33 1.25 -0.56 27.39
CA ASP A 33 0.37 0.57 27.11
C ASP A 33 -0.76 0.76 28.14
N GLY A 34 -0.95 -0.21 29.04
CA GLY A 34 -1.77 -0.09 30.24
C GLY A 34 -3.27 -0.31 29.99
N ASP A 35 -3.63 -0.99 28.91
CA ASP A 35 -5.02 -1.21 28.50
C ASP A 35 -5.68 -2.41 29.24
N GLY A 36 -4.89 -3.20 29.97
CA GLY A 36 -5.29 -4.39 30.71
C GLY A 36 -5.11 -5.71 29.96
N LEU A 37 -4.49 -5.70 28.78
CA LEU A 37 -4.01 -6.85 28.03
C LEU A 37 -2.48 -6.92 28.12
N SER A 38 -1.92 -8.13 28.18
CA SER A 38 -0.47 -8.27 28.13
C SER A 38 0.02 -8.19 26.68
N ASP A 39 1.18 -7.56 26.45
CA ASP A 39 1.86 -7.48 25.15
C ASP A 39 1.93 -8.85 24.42
N ALA A 40 2.16 -9.93 25.19
CA ALA A 40 2.23 -11.28 24.66
C ALA A 40 0.88 -11.81 24.13
N LEU A 41 -0.22 -11.48 24.82
CA LEU A 41 -1.58 -11.82 24.39
C LEU A 41 -1.93 -11.05 23.12
N GLU A 42 -1.70 -9.74 23.11
CA GLU A 42 -1.95 -8.88 21.95
C GLU A 42 -1.19 -9.38 20.72
N GLN A 43 0.12 -9.63 20.87
CA GLN A 43 0.93 -10.13 19.78
C GLN A 43 0.44 -11.49 19.27
N SER A 44 -0.06 -12.36 20.15
CA SER A 44 -0.65 -13.65 19.75
C SER A 44 -1.95 -13.49 18.96
N LEU A 45 -2.80 -12.54 19.37
CA LEU A 45 -4.05 -12.22 18.69
C LEU A 45 -3.80 -11.58 17.32
N LEU A 46 -2.86 -10.65 17.23
CA LEU A 46 -2.40 -10.07 15.98
C LEU A 46 -1.93 -11.15 15.00
N VAL A 47 -1.12 -12.11 15.45
CA VAL A 47 -0.63 -13.20 14.60
C VAL A 47 -1.76 -14.13 14.18
N GLN A 48 -2.64 -14.52 15.10
CA GLN A 48 -3.74 -15.45 14.83
C GLN A 48 -4.71 -14.86 13.77
N PHE A 49 -5.07 -13.59 13.92
CA PHE A 49 -6.07 -12.95 13.07
C PHE A 49 -5.48 -12.05 11.99
N ALA A 50 -4.17 -12.13 11.70
CA ALA A 50 -3.54 -11.34 10.63
C ALA A 50 -4.24 -11.53 9.27
N PRO A 51 -4.80 -10.47 8.64
CA PRO A 51 -5.52 -10.61 7.39
C PRO A 51 -4.64 -11.05 6.22
N ALA A 52 -5.22 -11.77 5.28
CA ALA A 52 -4.60 -12.09 4.01
C ALA A 52 -4.96 -11.01 2.97
N PHE A 53 -4.11 -9.97 2.87
CA PHE A 53 -4.32 -8.88 1.93
C PHE A 53 -4.05 -9.30 0.48
N MET A 54 -4.96 -8.91 -0.39
CA MET A 54 -4.86 -8.96 -1.84
C MET A 54 -4.66 -7.51 -2.31
N ILE A 55 -3.53 -7.23 -2.97
CA ILE A 55 -3.16 -5.89 -3.46
C ILE A 55 -3.03 -5.90 -4.98
N GLY A 56 -3.24 -4.76 -5.64
CA GLY A 56 -3.06 -4.67 -7.09
C GLY A 56 -1.60 -4.81 -7.51
N ARG A 57 -1.35 -5.48 -8.64
CA ARG A 57 0.01 -5.56 -9.21
C ARG A 57 0.58 -4.22 -9.67
N LYS A 58 -0.31 -3.27 -9.99
CA LYS A 58 0.01 -1.96 -10.56
C LYS A 58 -0.29 -0.82 -9.58
N ASP A 59 -0.21 -1.13 -8.28
CA ASP A 59 -0.28 -0.10 -7.25
C ASP A 59 0.98 0.79 -7.32
N CYS A 60 0.82 2.09 -7.13
CA CYS A 60 1.92 3.06 -7.21
C CYS A 60 2.86 3.02 -6.01
N SER A 61 2.38 2.59 -4.84
CA SER A 61 3.19 2.41 -3.64
C SER A 61 3.65 0.96 -3.47
N ASP A 62 3.32 0.07 -4.43
CA ASP A 62 3.55 -1.39 -4.50
C ASP A 62 3.04 -2.20 -3.30
N VAL A 63 3.46 -1.87 -2.08
CA VAL A 63 3.12 -2.54 -0.82
C VAL A 63 3.07 -1.54 0.35
N PRO A 64 2.40 -1.89 1.46
CA PRO A 64 2.46 -1.12 2.70
C PRO A 64 3.89 -0.89 3.20
N SER A 65 4.11 0.26 3.84
CA SER A 65 5.39 0.79 4.27
C SER A 65 5.66 0.53 5.75
N GLU A 66 6.90 0.17 6.08
CA GLU A 66 7.48 0.32 7.41
C GLU A 66 7.89 1.79 7.62
N PHE A 67 7.48 2.38 8.73
CA PHE A 67 7.83 3.72 9.19
C PHE A 67 8.96 3.68 10.22
N GLN A 68 9.75 4.74 10.26
CA GLN A 68 10.92 4.90 11.13
C GLN A 68 10.50 4.99 12.62
N PRO A 69 10.96 4.07 13.48
CA PRO A 69 10.68 4.14 14.91
C PRO A 69 11.31 5.37 15.56
N GLY A 70 10.68 5.93 16.60
CA GLY A 70 11.19 7.07 17.36
C GLY A 70 10.85 8.44 16.76
N SER A 71 10.16 8.47 15.61
CA SER A 71 9.90 9.68 14.83
C SER A 71 8.45 10.09 14.94
N VAL A 72 8.19 11.33 15.40
CA VAL A 72 6.82 11.92 15.39
C VAL A 72 6.36 12.25 13.97
N ALA A 73 7.29 12.56 13.07
CA ALA A 73 6.97 12.68 11.66
C ALA A 73 6.97 11.28 11.01
N PRO A 74 5.91 10.85 10.33
CA PRO A 74 5.87 9.58 9.60
C PRO A 74 6.88 9.61 8.45
N VAL A 75 8.05 9.00 8.70
CA VAL A 75 9.11 8.83 7.70
C VAL A 75 9.14 7.38 7.26
N VAL A 76 8.92 7.13 5.97
CA VAL A 76 9.01 5.79 5.41
C VAL A 76 10.45 5.28 5.50
N LYS A 77 10.60 4.13 6.15
CA LYS A 77 11.86 3.38 6.27
C LYS A 77 12.01 2.37 5.15
N ALA A 78 10.94 1.66 4.80
CA ALA A 78 10.95 0.65 3.71
C ALA A 78 9.53 0.38 3.18
N GLU A 79 9.40 0.04 1.90
CA GLU A 79 8.15 -0.44 1.28
C GLU A 79 8.23 -1.98 1.24
N ASN A 80 7.80 -2.65 2.32
CA ASN A 80 8.10 -4.08 2.56
C ASN A 80 6.89 -4.93 2.99
N GLY A 81 5.68 -4.40 2.90
CA GLY A 81 4.45 -5.09 3.30
C GLY A 81 4.28 -5.19 4.81
N THR A 82 4.87 -4.26 5.58
CA THR A 82 4.64 -4.19 7.02
C THR A 82 3.18 -3.85 7.30
N ILE A 83 2.58 -4.63 8.20
CA ILE A 83 1.26 -4.40 8.75
C ILE A 83 1.42 -3.98 10.20
N TYR A 84 0.62 -3.01 10.60
CA TYR A 84 0.57 -2.52 11.97
C TYR A 84 -0.71 -3.00 12.63
N GLY A 85 -0.61 -3.34 13.91
CA GLY A 85 -1.69 -3.89 14.69
C GLY A 85 -1.97 -3.04 15.91
N GLU A 86 -3.22 -2.95 16.32
CA GLU A 86 -3.65 -2.39 17.59
C GLU A 86 -4.66 -3.39 18.18
N VAL A 87 -4.61 -3.63 19.49
CA VAL A 87 -5.44 -4.61 20.17
C VAL A 87 -5.93 -3.98 21.45
N PHE A 88 -7.25 -3.82 21.61
CA PHE A 88 -7.82 -3.25 22.83
C PHE A 88 -9.05 -4.02 23.31
N PRO A 89 -9.36 -3.97 24.62
CA PRO A 89 -10.63 -4.44 25.14
C PRO A 89 -11.79 -3.76 24.42
N ALA A 90 -12.68 -4.54 23.82
CA ALA A 90 -13.91 -3.99 23.27
C ALA A 90 -14.71 -3.35 24.42
N GLY A 91 -14.81 -2.02 24.44
CA GLY A 91 -15.27 -1.24 25.60
C GLY A 91 -16.67 -1.59 26.14
N ALA A 92 -16.99 -1.03 27.32
CA ALA A 92 -18.21 -1.29 28.12
C ALA A 92 -19.56 -0.91 27.46
N THR A 93 -19.56 -0.45 26.21
CA THR A 93 -20.78 -0.35 25.38
C THR A 93 -21.21 -1.71 24.83
N SER A 94 -20.34 -2.72 24.87
CA SER A 94 -20.76 -4.12 24.89
C SER A 94 -21.45 -4.37 26.25
N PRO A 95 -22.75 -4.75 26.30
CA PRO A 95 -23.61 -4.64 27.48
C PRO A 95 -23.27 -5.53 28.69
N ALA A 96 -22.04 -6.03 28.78
CA ALA A 96 -21.56 -6.88 29.83
C ALA A 96 -20.32 -6.26 30.48
N LYS A 97 -20.51 -5.59 31.63
CA LYS A 97 -19.47 -5.62 32.66
C LYS A 97 -19.27 -7.10 32.95
N ALA A 98 -18.20 -7.67 32.41
CA ALA A 98 -17.89 -9.08 32.58
C ALA A 98 -17.81 -9.36 34.08
N SER A 99 -18.89 -9.92 34.62
CA SER A 99 -18.83 -10.62 35.89
C SER A 99 -17.75 -11.68 35.76
N SER A 100 -17.02 -11.97 36.84
CA SER A 100 -15.91 -12.94 36.83
C SER A 100 -16.38 -14.29 36.26
N GLY A 101 -16.16 -14.52 34.96
CA GLY A 101 -16.67 -15.68 34.22
C GLY A 101 -17.27 -15.38 32.84
N GLU A 102 -17.50 -14.12 32.47
CA GLU A 102 -18.00 -13.76 31.14
C GLU A 102 -16.87 -13.70 30.10
N ALA A 103 -17.16 -14.16 28.88
CA ALA A 103 -16.22 -14.20 27.78
C ALA A 103 -15.68 -12.80 27.46
N ARG A 104 -14.35 -12.62 27.48
CA ARG A 104 -13.72 -11.36 27.09
C ARG A 104 -13.81 -11.18 25.58
N ALA A 105 -14.22 -9.99 25.16
CA ALA A 105 -14.18 -9.55 23.78
C ALA A 105 -13.03 -8.55 23.60
N VAL A 106 -12.32 -8.67 22.49
CA VAL A 106 -11.19 -7.82 22.12
C VAL A 106 -11.42 -7.36 20.68
N GLU A 107 -11.15 -6.10 20.42
CA GLU A 107 -11.14 -5.54 19.08
C GLU A 107 -9.70 -5.44 18.62
N ILE A 108 -9.46 -5.83 17.37
CA ILE A 108 -8.13 -5.82 16.77
C ILE A 108 -8.21 -5.01 15.49
N HIS A 109 -7.40 -3.98 15.38
CA HIS A 109 -7.25 -3.19 14.16
C HIS A 109 -5.95 -3.57 13.45
N PHE A 110 -6.04 -3.75 12.14
CA PHE A 110 -4.91 -3.97 11.25
C PHE A 110 -4.79 -2.80 10.29
N TYR A 111 -3.73 -2.03 10.43
CA TYR A 111 -3.41 -0.90 9.58
C TYR A 111 -2.41 -1.28 8.51
N HIS A 112 -2.73 -0.95 7.27
CA HIS A 112 -1.77 -0.94 6.18
C HIS A 112 -1.47 0.52 5.82
N LEU A 113 -0.25 0.94 6.18
CA LEU A 113 0.19 2.32 6.06
C LEU A 113 0.97 2.50 4.76
N TRP A 114 0.57 3.43 3.92
CA TRP A 114 1.15 3.65 2.60
C TRP A 114 1.93 4.95 2.56
N LYS A 115 2.97 4.96 1.74
CA LYS A 115 3.77 6.16 1.48
C LYS A 115 2.96 7.22 0.73
N GLN A 116 2.05 6.79 -0.14
CA GLN A 116 1.33 7.66 -1.06
C GLN A 116 0.03 7.02 -1.52
N ASP A 117 -1.09 7.74 -1.40
CA ASP A 117 -2.30 7.56 -2.21
C ASP A 117 -2.04 8.19 -3.59
N CYS A 118 -2.31 7.45 -4.67
CA CYS A 118 -2.20 7.93 -6.05
C CYS A 118 -3.50 7.75 -6.84
N GLY A 119 -4.64 7.69 -6.15
CA GLY A 119 -5.95 7.87 -6.74
C GLY A 119 -6.06 9.23 -7.45
N GLY A 120 -7.25 9.53 -7.98
CA GLY A 120 -7.50 10.79 -8.70
C GLY A 120 -7.15 12.05 -7.90
N HIS A 121 -7.16 11.96 -6.57
CA HIS A 121 -6.78 13.03 -5.63
C HIS A 121 -5.62 12.60 -4.72
N GLY A 122 -4.62 11.95 -5.32
CA GLY A 122 -3.50 11.38 -4.57
C GLY A 122 -2.81 12.37 -3.64
N HIS A 123 -2.39 11.87 -2.48
CA HIS A 123 -1.71 12.61 -1.44
C HIS A 123 -0.59 11.75 -0.82
N PRO A 124 0.45 12.37 -0.23
CA PRO A 124 1.41 11.62 0.57
C PRO A 124 0.69 11.05 1.80
N LEU A 125 1.19 9.91 2.30
CA LEU A 125 0.75 9.26 3.52
C LEU A 125 -0.72 8.86 3.49
N ASP A 126 -0.96 7.57 3.52
CA ASP A 126 -2.31 7.04 3.56
C ASP A 126 -2.40 5.93 4.59
N ALA A 127 -3.43 6.00 5.43
CA ALA A 127 -3.62 5.11 6.56
C ALA A 127 -4.99 4.48 6.42
N GLU A 128 -4.99 3.18 6.13
CA GLU A 128 -6.20 2.42 5.87
C GLU A 128 -6.19 1.16 6.71
N HIS A 129 -7.38 0.63 7.02
CA HIS A 129 -7.48 -0.42 8.03
C HIS A 129 -8.63 -1.41 7.83
N VAL A 130 -8.46 -2.54 8.51
CA VAL A 130 -9.44 -3.62 8.66
C VAL A 130 -9.45 -3.99 10.13
N SER A 131 -10.61 -4.29 10.68
CA SER A 131 -10.72 -4.68 12.08
C SER A 131 -11.52 -5.96 12.26
N VAL A 132 -11.30 -6.61 13.40
CA VAL A 132 -11.98 -7.84 13.80
C VAL A 132 -12.37 -7.77 15.27
N LEU A 133 -13.61 -8.15 15.55
CA LEU A 133 -14.07 -8.37 16.92
C LEU A 133 -13.91 -9.84 17.25
N VAL A 134 -13.06 -10.16 18.22
CA VAL A 134 -12.81 -11.53 18.67
C VAL A 134 -13.37 -11.75 20.07
N ARG A 135 -13.70 -13.00 20.38
CA ARG A 135 -14.18 -13.41 21.69
C ARG A 135 -13.46 -14.66 22.15
N SER A 136 -13.04 -14.64 23.40
CA SER A 136 -12.50 -15.81 24.09
C SER A 136 -13.61 -16.79 24.46
N SER A 137 -13.35 -18.07 24.27
CA SER A 137 -14.21 -19.17 24.72
C SER A 137 -13.42 -20.06 25.67
N GLY A 138 -14.05 -20.39 26.80
CA GLY A 138 -13.52 -21.34 27.78
C GLY A 138 -12.32 -20.85 28.59
N GLY A 139 -12.41 -20.97 29.91
CA GLY A 139 -11.30 -20.74 30.84
C GLY A 139 -11.26 -19.34 31.44
N VAL A 140 -10.77 -19.29 32.69
CA VAL A 140 -10.25 -18.04 33.27
C VAL A 140 -9.04 -17.68 32.39
N VAL A 141 -9.02 -16.49 31.77
CA VAL A 141 -7.79 -15.96 31.16
C VAL A 141 -6.74 -16.08 32.23
N ALA A 142 -5.78 -16.99 32.07
CA ALA A 142 -4.96 -17.49 33.15
C ALA A 142 -4.35 -16.30 33.90
N SER A 143 -4.93 -15.97 35.05
CA SER A 143 -4.32 -15.03 35.96
C SER A 143 -3.06 -15.73 36.43
N ASP A 144 -1.93 -15.17 36.06
CA ASP A 144 -0.61 -15.77 36.21
C ASP A 144 -0.42 -16.51 37.54
N GLY A 145 -0.28 -17.83 37.46
CA GLY A 145 0.03 -18.68 38.61
C GLY A 145 -0.51 -20.10 38.51
N ASP A 146 -1.68 -20.28 37.90
CA ASP A 146 -2.28 -21.60 37.82
C ASP A 146 -1.84 -22.34 36.54
N SER A 147 -0.79 -23.16 36.69
CA SER A 147 -0.16 -23.90 35.59
C SER A 147 -1.06 -24.98 34.99
N GLY A 148 -2.30 -25.11 35.48
CA GLY A 148 -3.32 -26.07 35.02
C GLY A 148 -4.44 -25.47 34.17
N GLY A 149 -4.44 -24.16 33.90
CA GLY A 149 -5.48 -23.52 33.08
C GLY A 149 -5.41 -23.93 31.60
N VAL A 150 -6.56 -24.27 31.01
CA VAL A 150 -6.68 -24.44 29.55
C VAL A 150 -6.53 -23.07 28.90
N ALA A 151 -5.62 -22.94 27.93
CA ALA A 151 -5.45 -21.70 27.18
C ALA A 151 -6.79 -21.29 26.54
N ALA A 152 -7.19 -20.03 26.71
CA ALA A 152 -8.41 -19.51 26.13
C ALA A 152 -8.37 -19.66 24.60
N THR A 153 -9.45 -20.16 24.01
CA THR A 153 -9.57 -20.24 22.55
C THR A 153 -10.26 -18.99 22.04
N TRP A 154 -9.60 -18.24 21.16
CA TRP A 154 -10.16 -17.03 20.57
C TRP A 154 -10.83 -17.31 19.23
N THR A 155 -12.01 -16.73 19.03
CA THR A 155 -12.79 -16.84 17.80
C THR A 155 -13.25 -15.45 17.36
N ALA A 156 -13.03 -15.12 16.09
CA ALA A 156 -13.58 -13.93 15.46
C ALA A 156 -15.10 -14.04 15.32
N LEU A 157 -15.79 -12.95 15.63
CA LEU A 157 -17.25 -12.82 15.51
C LEU A 157 -17.61 -12.03 14.26
N TYR A 158 -16.95 -10.89 14.05
CA TYR A 158 -17.23 -9.95 12.97
C TYR A 158 -15.94 -9.38 12.41
N TRP A 159 -16.00 -9.01 11.15
CA TRP A 159 -14.95 -8.32 10.42
C TRP A 159 -15.49 -7.02 9.86
N TYR A 160 -14.67 -5.98 9.89
CA TYR A 160 -14.93 -4.69 9.27
C TYR A 160 -13.79 -4.33 8.31
N ALA A 161 -14.12 -3.72 7.19
CA ALA A 161 -13.13 -3.17 6.25
C ALA A 161 -13.48 -1.71 5.92
N ALA A 162 -12.53 -0.81 6.16
CA ALA A 162 -12.67 0.60 5.84
C ALA A 162 -12.52 0.81 4.33
N ALA A 163 -13.52 1.44 3.71
CA ALA A 163 -13.44 1.82 2.30
C ALA A 163 -14.02 3.21 2.11
N HIS A 164 -13.14 4.18 1.84
CA HIS A 164 -13.49 5.61 1.76
C HIS A 164 -14.15 6.12 3.04
N GLU A 165 -13.71 5.60 4.18
CA GLU A 165 -14.23 5.94 5.50
C GLU A 165 -14.25 7.46 5.71
N ASN A 166 -15.32 7.98 6.33
CA ASN A 166 -15.48 9.41 6.62
C ASN A 166 -15.57 10.31 5.38
N THR A 167 -15.77 9.75 4.19
CA THR A 167 -16.03 10.52 2.97
C THR A 167 -17.49 10.41 2.51
N VAL A 168 -17.86 11.19 1.49
CA VAL A 168 -19.14 11.03 0.77
C VAL A 168 -19.27 9.69 0.05
N CYS A 169 -18.14 9.02 -0.17
CA CYS A 169 -17.99 7.74 -0.84
C CYS A 169 -17.91 6.56 0.12
N ASP A 170 -18.19 6.75 1.41
CA ASP A 170 -18.02 5.71 2.42
C ASP A 170 -18.84 4.45 2.09
N VAL A 171 -18.09 3.39 1.79
CA VAL A 171 -18.57 2.07 1.41
C VAL A 171 -17.94 1.00 2.30
N SER A 172 -17.60 1.39 3.52
CA SER A 172 -17.05 0.49 4.52
C SER A 172 -18.03 -0.66 4.79
N GLN A 173 -17.48 -1.83 5.11
CA GLN A 173 -18.22 -3.09 5.16
C GLN A 173 -18.12 -3.74 6.53
N ILE A 174 -19.16 -4.46 6.91
CA ILE A 174 -19.16 -5.33 8.10
C ILE A 174 -19.77 -6.68 7.73
N ALA A 175 -19.15 -7.76 8.19
CA ALA A 175 -19.60 -9.13 7.94
C ALA A 175 -19.38 -10.02 9.17
N ARG A 176 -20.07 -11.17 9.23
CA ARG A 176 -19.72 -12.20 10.22
C ARG A 176 -18.43 -12.87 9.81
N ALA A 177 -17.64 -13.29 10.78
CA ALA A 177 -16.47 -14.10 10.52
C ALA A 177 -16.82 -15.40 9.78
N SER A 178 -17.97 -16.02 10.09
CA SER A 178 -18.47 -17.21 9.40
C SER A 178 -18.84 -16.99 7.94
N THR A 179 -19.34 -15.81 7.59
CA THR A 179 -19.57 -15.41 6.20
C THR A 179 -18.27 -15.44 5.39
N LEU A 180 -17.15 -15.13 6.02
CA LEU A 180 -15.83 -15.04 5.40
C LEU A 180 -14.99 -16.31 5.57
N GLY A 181 -15.46 -17.28 6.36
CA GLY A 181 -14.67 -18.46 6.78
C GLY A 181 -13.38 -18.07 7.51
N ALA A 182 -13.48 -17.09 8.41
CA ALA A 182 -12.39 -16.42 9.10
C ALA A 182 -12.63 -16.34 10.62
N GLU A 183 -13.25 -17.37 11.20
CA GLU A 183 -13.53 -17.47 12.64
C GLU A 183 -12.28 -17.76 13.47
N ASP A 184 -11.31 -18.50 12.93
CA ASP A 184 -10.12 -18.99 13.62
C ASP A 184 -8.81 -18.43 13.05
N ARG A 185 -8.91 -17.54 12.05
CA ARG A 185 -7.79 -16.99 11.27
C ARG A 185 -8.16 -15.63 10.67
N GLY A 186 -7.19 -14.94 10.07
CA GLY A 186 -7.45 -13.69 9.35
C GLY A 186 -8.33 -13.84 8.11
N ALA A 187 -9.17 -12.83 7.86
CA ALA A 187 -9.98 -12.74 6.64
C ALA A 187 -9.13 -12.43 5.41
N LYS A 188 -9.63 -12.81 4.23
CA LYS A 188 -9.10 -12.32 2.96
C LYS A 188 -9.67 -10.92 2.70
N VAL A 189 -8.79 -9.97 2.41
CA VAL A 189 -9.14 -8.55 2.20
C VAL A 189 -8.62 -8.12 0.84
N TRP A 190 -9.41 -7.36 0.09
CA TRP A 190 -9.01 -6.80 -1.20
C TRP A 190 -8.79 -5.30 -1.07
N VAL A 191 -7.61 -4.83 -1.44
CA VAL A 191 -7.20 -3.43 -1.35
C VAL A 191 -7.21 -2.81 -2.75
N SER A 192 -8.06 -1.80 -2.94
CA SER A 192 -8.20 -1.08 -4.21
C SER A 192 -6.91 -0.32 -4.57
N PRO A 193 -6.31 -0.51 -5.76
CA PRO A 193 -5.05 0.11 -6.09
C PRO A 193 -5.14 1.63 -6.22
N GLY A 194 -4.16 2.31 -5.64
CA GLY A 194 -3.98 3.75 -5.64
C GLY A 194 -4.83 4.51 -4.63
N LYS A 195 -6.04 4.05 -4.31
CA LYS A 195 -6.88 4.63 -3.23
C LYS A 195 -6.80 3.88 -1.91
N HIS A 196 -6.32 2.64 -1.95
CA HIS A 196 -6.17 1.70 -0.84
C HIS A 196 -7.40 1.39 0.03
N ALA A 197 -8.60 1.72 -0.43
CA ALA A 197 -9.84 1.26 0.19
C ALA A 197 -9.88 -0.27 0.32
N SER A 198 -10.28 -0.76 1.50
CA SER A 198 -10.30 -2.18 1.88
C SER A 198 -11.68 -2.81 1.78
N TYR A 199 -11.74 -4.02 1.23
CA TYR A 199 -12.99 -4.71 0.93
C TYR A 199 -12.97 -6.15 1.45
N LEU A 200 -14.10 -6.63 1.98
CA LEU A 200 -14.27 -8.02 2.44
C LEU A 200 -14.66 -8.98 1.30
N ASN A 201 -14.83 -8.47 0.08
CA ASN A 201 -15.18 -9.25 -1.09
C ASN A 201 -14.65 -8.62 -2.39
N GLU A 202 -14.08 -9.43 -3.27
CA GLU A 202 -13.54 -8.98 -4.56
C GLU A 202 -14.59 -8.27 -5.43
N THR A 203 -15.80 -8.83 -5.52
CA THR A 203 -16.87 -8.28 -6.36
C THR A 203 -17.31 -6.91 -5.84
N LEU A 204 -17.28 -6.70 -4.53
CA LEU A 204 -17.57 -5.40 -3.95
C LEU A 204 -16.44 -4.41 -4.22
N CYS A 205 -15.18 -4.82 -4.15
CA CYS A 205 -14.05 -3.97 -4.55
C CYS A 205 -14.14 -3.52 -6.02
N GLN A 206 -14.47 -4.45 -6.92
CA GLN A 206 -14.66 -4.16 -8.36
C GLN A 206 -15.79 -3.17 -8.64
N ARG A 207 -16.67 -2.94 -7.65
CA ARG A 207 -17.80 -2.02 -7.71
C ARG A 207 -17.73 -0.95 -6.64
N GLY A 208 -16.52 -0.68 -6.13
CA GLY A 208 -16.30 0.31 -5.08
C GLY A 208 -16.69 1.72 -5.50
N CYS A 209 -16.26 2.72 -4.72
CA CYS A 209 -16.64 4.10 -5.00
C CYS A 209 -15.69 4.78 -6.01
N GLY A 210 -16.25 5.19 -7.15
CA GLY A 210 -15.52 5.95 -8.17
C GLY A 210 -14.59 5.07 -8.99
N ALA A 211 -13.28 5.20 -8.78
CA ALA A 211 -12.22 4.54 -9.55
C ALA A 211 -11.67 3.25 -8.89
N ASP A 212 -12.38 2.73 -7.89
CA ASP A 212 -11.98 1.46 -7.27
C ASP A 212 -12.06 0.32 -8.27
N ARG A 213 -11.06 -0.55 -8.20
CA ARG A 213 -10.91 -1.72 -9.06
C ARG A 213 -10.08 -2.74 -8.32
N CYS A 214 -10.35 -4.03 -8.50
CA CYS A 214 -9.52 -5.09 -7.93
C CYS A 214 -9.12 -6.10 -8.99
N GLU A 215 -8.58 -5.60 -10.10
CA GLU A 215 -8.09 -6.40 -11.20
C GLU A 215 -6.63 -6.82 -10.98
N GLU A 216 -6.26 -8.00 -11.47
CA GLU A 216 -4.88 -8.51 -11.42
C GLU A 216 -4.29 -8.58 -9.99
N MET A 217 -5.11 -8.90 -9.00
CA MET A 217 -4.70 -8.93 -7.59
C MET A 217 -3.60 -9.98 -7.34
N LYS A 218 -2.66 -9.63 -6.45
CA LYS A 218 -1.65 -10.54 -5.90
C LYS A 218 -1.81 -10.58 -4.38
N ALA A 219 -1.54 -11.74 -3.79
CA ALA A 219 -1.42 -11.81 -2.34
C ALA A 219 -0.21 -10.96 -1.89
N LEU A 220 -0.42 -10.10 -0.90
CA LEU A 220 0.66 -9.39 -0.24
C LEU A 220 1.57 -10.41 0.42
N LYS A 221 2.87 -10.32 0.15
CA LYS A 221 3.85 -11.15 0.84
C LYS A 221 3.90 -10.70 2.30
N PRO A 222 3.82 -11.60 3.29
CA PRO A 222 3.92 -11.23 4.69
C PRO A 222 5.20 -10.43 4.98
N GLY A 223 5.05 -9.20 5.45
CA GLY A 223 6.11 -8.37 6.00
C GLY A 223 6.23 -8.55 7.52
N LYS A 224 6.58 -7.47 8.22
CA LYS A 224 6.50 -7.44 9.69
C LYS A 224 5.06 -7.21 10.13
N LEU A 225 4.74 -7.71 11.31
CA LEU A 225 3.52 -7.35 12.04
C LEU A 225 3.97 -6.64 13.32
N ILE A 226 3.67 -5.35 13.45
CA ILE A 226 4.15 -4.49 14.53
C ILE A 226 2.95 -4.05 15.38
N ASN A 227 2.97 -4.33 16.67
CA ASN A 227 1.99 -3.78 17.61
C ASN A 227 2.24 -2.25 17.75
N LEU A 228 1.21 -1.44 17.58
CA LEU A 228 1.25 0.00 17.74
C LEU A 228 1.06 0.40 19.21
N GLY A 229 0.45 -0.47 20.02
CA GLY A 229 -0.18 -0.07 21.28
C GLY A 229 -1.32 0.93 21.05
N GLU A 230 -1.71 1.61 22.13
CA GLU A 230 -2.82 2.57 22.11
C GLU A 230 -2.40 4.02 21.78
N PRO A 231 -3.34 4.87 21.32
CA PRO A 231 -3.13 6.32 21.22
C PRO A 231 -2.68 6.92 22.56
N GLY A 232 -1.51 7.59 22.56
CA GLY A 232 -0.91 8.18 23.76
C GLY A 232 0.04 7.24 24.51
N HIS A 233 0.01 5.94 24.23
CA HIS A 233 0.89 4.92 24.79
C HIS A 233 1.52 4.05 23.67
N PRO A 234 2.22 4.68 22.70
CA PRO A 234 2.71 3.94 21.54
C PRO A 234 3.78 2.91 21.91
N MET A 235 3.66 1.71 21.36
CA MET A 235 4.66 0.67 21.43
C MET A 235 5.64 0.73 20.25
N HIS A 236 6.77 0.03 20.37
CA HIS A 236 7.74 -0.17 19.28
C HIS A 236 8.26 1.12 18.58
N GLY A 237 8.21 2.27 19.28
CA GLY A 237 8.59 3.56 18.73
C GLY A 237 7.63 4.08 17.65
N ALA A 238 6.32 3.84 17.82
CA ALA A 238 5.29 4.32 16.92
C ALA A 238 4.83 5.77 17.21
N GLU A 239 5.74 6.68 17.58
CA GLU A 239 5.38 8.07 17.91
C GLU A 239 4.73 8.83 16.74
N PHE A 240 4.88 8.35 15.51
CA PHE A 240 4.23 8.89 14.32
C PHE A 240 2.69 8.75 14.33
N ILE A 241 2.11 7.93 15.22
CA ILE A 241 0.65 7.85 15.41
C ILE A 241 0.07 9.23 15.71
N ALA A 242 0.74 10.00 16.56
CA ALA A 242 0.31 11.33 16.99
C ALA A 242 0.53 12.42 15.92
N SER A 243 1.01 12.07 14.72
CA SER A 243 1.29 13.03 13.66
C SER A 243 0.02 13.58 13.04
N GLY A 244 -0.10 14.91 12.97
CA GLY A 244 -1.18 15.58 12.23
C GLY A 244 -1.04 15.54 10.71
N LEU A 245 -0.04 14.82 10.17
CA LEU A 245 0.17 14.69 8.72
C LEU A 245 -0.77 13.68 8.04
N TRP A 246 -1.44 12.82 8.82
CA TRP A 246 -2.39 11.81 8.35
C TRP A 246 -3.38 11.42 9.46
N PRO A 247 -4.51 10.76 9.17
CA PRO A 247 -5.58 10.57 10.15
C PRO A 247 -5.43 9.33 11.04
N LEU A 248 -4.21 8.81 11.27
CA LEU A 248 -3.98 7.52 11.94
C LEU A 248 -4.55 7.47 13.37
N ALA A 249 -4.21 8.44 14.23
CA ALA A 249 -4.73 8.47 15.61
C ALA A 249 -6.27 8.48 15.66
N ALA A 250 -6.93 9.25 14.78
CA ALA A 250 -8.39 9.30 14.73
C ALA A 250 -9.02 7.96 14.34
N LYS A 251 -8.32 7.14 13.53
CA LYS A 251 -8.77 5.79 13.15
C LYS A 251 -8.53 4.74 14.24
N MET A 252 -7.61 4.99 15.17
CA MET A 252 -7.32 4.14 16.33
C MET A 252 -8.34 4.34 17.45
N GLU A 253 -8.79 5.58 17.67
CA GLU A 253 -9.65 5.93 18.80
C GLU A 253 -11.11 5.41 18.74
N THR A 254 -11.54 4.79 17.64
CA THR A 254 -12.97 4.46 17.42
C THR A 254 -13.20 2.98 17.17
N THR A 255 -14.14 2.38 17.92
CA THR A 255 -14.65 1.04 17.60
C THR A 255 -15.31 1.01 16.23
N ASN A 256 -15.00 -0.03 15.45
CA ASN A 256 -15.68 -0.37 14.20
C ASN A 256 -16.82 -1.37 14.40
N PHE A 257 -17.17 -1.70 15.65
CA PHE A 257 -18.29 -2.59 15.98
C PHE A 257 -19.34 -1.93 16.90
N PRO A 258 -19.86 -0.74 16.55
CA PRO A 258 -20.94 -0.14 17.32
C PRO A 258 -22.20 -1.04 17.28
N ALA A 259 -22.94 -1.03 18.39
CA ALA A 259 -24.03 -1.98 18.63
C ALA A 259 -25.13 -1.94 17.55
N ASP A 260 -25.40 -0.76 16.96
CA ASP A 260 -26.39 -0.57 15.90
C ASP A 260 -25.95 -1.20 14.56
N ALA A 261 -24.68 -1.07 14.20
CA ALA A 261 -24.12 -1.71 13.00
C ALA A 261 -24.16 -3.24 13.12
N VAL A 262 -23.74 -3.77 14.27
CA VAL A 262 -23.79 -5.21 14.57
C VAL A 262 -25.24 -5.72 14.60
N ALA A 263 -26.16 -5.00 15.25
CA ALA A 263 -27.57 -5.37 15.31
C ALA A 263 -28.21 -5.41 13.91
N ARG A 264 -27.89 -4.43 13.05
CA ARG A 264 -28.38 -4.42 11.66
C ARG A 264 -27.83 -5.59 10.85
N LEU A 265 -26.53 -5.85 10.95
CA LEU A 265 -25.94 -7.04 10.31
C LEU A 265 -26.62 -8.32 10.81
N ASN A 266 -26.91 -8.44 12.10
CA ASN A 266 -27.63 -9.57 12.72
C ASN A 266 -29.06 -9.81 12.21
N GLN A 267 -29.65 -8.85 11.50
CA GLN A 267 -30.97 -8.99 10.88
C GLN A 267 -30.91 -9.45 9.42
N LEU A 268 -29.71 -9.45 8.81
CA LEU A 268 -29.49 -9.93 7.44
C LEU A 268 -29.23 -11.44 7.43
N PRO A 269 -29.42 -12.12 6.27
CA PRO A 269 -28.98 -13.49 6.07
C PRO A 269 -27.54 -13.73 6.54
N GLU A 270 -27.24 -14.92 7.07
CA GLU A 270 -25.91 -15.24 7.63
C GLU A 270 -24.77 -15.16 6.61
N THR A 271 -25.08 -15.21 5.32
CA THR A 271 -24.12 -15.13 4.21
C THR A 271 -23.87 -13.72 3.71
N ASP A 272 -24.56 -12.71 4.24
CA ASP A 272 -24.53 -11.36 3.70
C ASP A 272 -23.41 -10.51 4.31
N ILE A 273 -22.87 -9.61 3.48
CA ILE A 273 -21.97 -8.53 3.89
C ILE A 273 -22.81 -7.25 3.90
N ALA A 274 -22.84 -6.56 5.04
CA ALA A 274 -23.58 -5.32 5.19
C ALA A 274 -22.67 -4.11 4.90
N TRP A 275 -23.28 -3.04 4.40
CA TRP A 275 -22.67 -1.72 4.44
C TRP A 275 -22.68 -1.18 5.88
N PHE A 276 -21.57 -0.59 6.29
CA PHE A 276 -21.37 -0.09 7.65
C PHE A 276 -22.25 1.14 7.96
N HIS A 277 -22.45 2.02 6.97
CA HIS A 277 -23.37 3.15 7.07
C HIS A 277 -24.54 2.98 6.08
N PRO A 278 -25.79 2.77 6.56
CA PRO A 278 -26.92 2.63 5.67
C PRO A 278 -27.22 3.96 4.95
N GLY A 279 -27.49 3.89 3.64
CA GLY A 279 -28.09 5.00 2.89
C GLY A 279 -27.14 5.98 2.19
N ARG A 280 -25.82 5.78 2.24
CA ARG A 280 -24.85 6.64 1.50
C ARG A 280 -24.66 6.27 0.01
N HIS A 281 -25.31 5.19 -0.46
CA HIS A 281 -25.09 4.61 -1.79
C HIS A 281 -25.65 5.35 -3.02
N PRO A 282 -26.74 6.16 -2.97
CA PRO A 282 -27.27 6.78 -4.19
C PRO A 282 -26.27 7.68 -4.92
N VAL A 283 -25.28 8.22 -4.20
CA VAL A 283 -24.26 9.13 -4.74
C VAL A 283 -23.17 8.39 -5.53
N GLN A 284 -23.02 7.07 -5.32
CA GLN A 284 -21.99 6.26 -5.99
C GLN A 284 -22.10 6.29 -7.51
N GLY A 285 -23.33 6.23 -8.04
CA GLY A 285 -23.55 6.29 -9.49
C GLY A 285 -23.06 7.60 -10.10
N ILE A 286 -23.29 8.72 -9.40
CA ILE A 286 -22.83 10.04 -9.84
C ILE A 286 -21.29 10.11 -9.77
N ILE A 287 -20.68 9.65 -8.67
CA ILE A 287 -19.22 9.69 -8.49
C ILE A 287 -18.51 8.77 -9.49
N SER A 288 -19.07 7.59 -9.77
CA SER A 288 -18.53 6.67 -10.78
C SER A 288 -18.53 7.29 -12.18
N ILE A 289 -19.64 7.94 -12.57
CA ILE A 289 -19.73 8.63 -13.86
C ILE A 289 -18.75 9.81 -13.92
N SER A 290 -18.66 10.61 -12.87
CA SER A 290 -17.73 11.75 -12.80
C SER A 290 -16.27 11.28 -12.90
N SER A 291 -15.88 10.25 -12.14
CA SER A 291 -14.53 9.72 -12.15
C SER A 291 -14.16 9.10 -13.50
N SER A 292 -15.10 8.41 -14.15
CA SER A 292 -14.92 7.91 -15.52
C SER A 292 -14.72 9.04 -16.53
N THR A 293 -15.47 10.14 -16.35
CA THR A 293 -15.36 11.35 -17.18
C THR A 293 -14.00 12.03 -16.98
N GLU A 294 -13.56 12.20 -15.74
CA GLU A 294 -12.23 12.74 -15.41
C GLU A 294 -11.10 11.88 -16.00
N GLY A 295 -11.20 10.55 -15.87
CA GLY A 295 -10.25 9.62 -16.47
C GLY A 295 -10.20 9.76 -17.99
N ALA A 296 -11.35 9.85 -18.66
CA ALA A 296 -11.43 10.06 -20.10
C ALA A 296 -10.84 11.41 -20.54
N LEU A 297 -11.05 12.47 -19.77
CA LEU A 297 -10.47 13.78 -20.02
C LEU A 297 -8.95 13.78 -19.82
N ALA A 298 -8.44 13.14 -18.76
CA ALA A 298 -7.01 13.01 -18.51
C ALA A 298 -6.31 12.17 -19.59
N GLU A 299 -6.94 11.10 -20.07
CA GLU A 299 -6.47 10.29 -21.20
C GLU A 299 -6.46 11.12 -22.50
N SER A 300 -7.54 11.87 -22.79
CA SER A 300 -7.60 12.77 -23.95
C SER A 300 -6.49 13.83 -23.91
N GLY A 301 -6.21 14.40 -22.72
CA GLY A 301 -5.12 15.33 -22.52
C GLY A 301 -3.75 14.72 -22.81
N ARG A 302 -3.47 13.50 -22.33
CA ARG A 302 -2.22 12.77 -22.63
C ARG A 302 -2.06 12.50 -24.11
N ASN A 303 -3.13 12.05 -24.79
CA ASN A 303 -3.11 11.82 -26.23
C ASN A 303 -2.89 13.11 -27.03
N THR A 304 -3.48 14.23 -26.59
CA THR A 304 -3.27 15.54 -27.21
C THR A 304 -1.81 15.99 -27.05
N THR A 305 -1.23 15.86 -25.86
CA THR A 305 0.19 16.17 -25.62
C THR A 305 1.10 15.32 -26.47
N ALA A 306 0.86 14.01 -26.54
CA ALA A 306 1.63 13.10 -27.39
C ALA A 306 1.52 13.46 -28.88
N ALA A 307 0.32 13.83 -29.35
CA ALA A 307 0.11 14.29 -30.72
C ALA A 307 0.84 15.61 -31.01
N ILE A 308 0.85 16.56 -30.06
CA ILE A 308 1.62 17.81 -30.18
C ILE A 308 3.11 17.52 -30.26
N SER A 309 3.65 16.65 -29.40
CA SER A 309 5.06 16.24 -29.46
C SER A 309 5.40 15.62 -30.82
N GLY A 310 4.57 14.68 -31.31
CA GLY A 310 4.79 14.08 -32.64
C GLY A 310 4.67 15.08 -33.80
N ALA A 311 3.80 16.10 -33.69
CA ALA A 311 3.73 17.20 -34.64
C ALA A 311 4.98 18.10 -34.60
N GLY A 312 5.55 18.31 -33.42
CA GLY A 312 6.83 18.98 -33.22
C GLY A 312 7.95 18.25 -33.94
N ASP A 313 8.11 16.95 -33.68
CA ASP A 313 9.11 16.10 -34.35
C ASP A 313 8.97 16.13 -35.89
N SER A 314 7.71 16.10 -36.37
CA SER A 314 7.42 16.18 -37.81
C SER A 314 7.77 17.55 -38.42
N THR A 315 7.55 18.63 -37.66
CA THR A 315 7.89 20.00 -38.07
C THR A 315 9.40 20.19 -38.12
N ASP A 316 10.12 19.69 -37.11
CA ASP A 316 11.58 19.73 -37.06
C ASP A 316 12.20 18.95 -38.23
N ALA A 317 11.66 17.77 -38.54
CA ALA A 317 12.07 16.99 -39.70
C ALA A 317 11.83 17.75 -41.03
N ALA A 318 10.66 18.39 -41.19
CA ALA A 318 10.36 19.18 -42.38
C ALA A 318 11.28 20.40 -42.53
N ILE A 319 11.59 21.09 -41.43
CA ILE A 319 12.55 22.21 -41.40
C ILE A 319 13.94 21.73 -41.79
N SER A 320 14.39 20.58 -41.28
CA SER A 320 15.68 19.99 -41.65
C SER A 320 15.76 19.73 -43.16
N VAL A 321 14.74 19.07 -43.74
CA VAL A 321 14.68 18.77 -45.18
C VAL A 321 14.66 20.06 -46.03
N ALA A 322 13.93 21.08 -45.59
CA ALA A 322 13.90 22.38 -46.26
C ALA A 322 15.27 23.10 -46.19
N GLY A 323 15.96 22.99 -45.04
CA GLY A 323 17.32 23.48 -44.84
C GLY A 323 18.31 22.81 -45.79
N ASP A 324 18.30 21.49 -45.86
CA ASP A 324 19.15 20.70 -46.76
C ASP A 324 18.89 21.07 -48.23
N SER A 325 17.61 21.14 -48.62
CA SER A 325 17.21 21.49 -49.98
C SER A 325 17.65 22.91 -50.39
N THR A 326 17.55 23.87 -49.47
CA THR A 326 17.99 25.26 -49.68
C THR A 326 19.51 25.34 -49.79
N GLY A 327 20.22 24.63 -48.91
CA GLY A 327 21.69 24.53 -48.95
C GLY A 327 22.19 23.96 -50.28
N ASP A 328 21.56 22.88 -50.75
CA ASP A 328 21.86 22.26 -52.04
C ASP A 328 21.61 23.19 -53.23
N ALA A 329 20.51 23.93 -53.22
CA ALA A 329 20.17 24.88 -54.27
C ALA A 329 21.17 26.06 -54.33
N LEU A 330 21.57 26.60 -53.17
CA LEU A 330 22.59 27.64 -53.07
C LEU A 330 23.96 27.14 -53.56
N SER A 331 24.37 25.94 -53.15
CA SER A 331 25.61 25.30 -53.60
C SER A 331 25.62 25.09 -55.13
N LYS A 332 24.52 24.61 -55.71
CA LYS A 332 24.36 24.47 -57.17
C LYS A 332 24.45 25.82 -57.88
N SER A 333 23.76 26.85 -57.37
CA SER A 333 23.77 28.21 -57.94
C SER A 333 25.16 28.82 -57.91
N TYR A 334 25.86 28.73 -56.77
CA TYR A 334 27.23 29.18 -56.62
C TYR A 334 28.17 28.53 -57.64
N ARG A 335 28.13 27.20 -57.76
CA ARG A 335 28.94 26.45 -58.75
C ARG A 335 28.66 26.90 -60.18
N LYS A 336 27.40 27.16 -60.55
CA LYS A 336 27.03 27.66 -61.88
C LYS A 336 27.55 29.08 -62.13
N THR A 337 27.47 29.97 -61.14
CA THR A 337 28.00 31.34 -61.24
C THR A 337 29.52 31.35 -61.41
N ILE A 338 30.26 30.58 -60.59
CA ILE A 338 31.72 30.44 -60.72
C ILE A 338 32.09 29.88 -62.10
N HIS A 339 31.39 28.85 -62.58
CA HIS A 339 31.63 28.29 -63.91
C HIS A 339 31.39 29.29 -65.04
N ALA A 340 30.31 30.08 -64.95
CA ALA A 340 29.99 31.12 -65.93
C ALA A 340 31.05 32.23 -65.93
N LEU A 341 31.44 32.73 -64.75
CA LEU A 341 32.52 33.71 -64.60
C LEU A 341 33.84 33.20 -65.18
N GLY A 342 34.23 31.96 -64.87
CA GLY A 342 35.43 31.35 -65.43
C GLY A 342 35.37 31.21 -66.96
N THR A 343 34.18 30.93 -67.51
CA THR A 343 33.97 30.87 -68.96
C THR A 343 34.10 32.25 -69.61
N SER A 344 33.45 33.28 -69.04
CA SER A 344 33.55 34.65 -69.51
C SER A 344 34.99 35.18 -69.45
N ALA A 345 35.71 34.92 -68.36
CA ALA A 345 37.12 35.30 -68.21
C ALA A 345 38.00 34.67 -69.31
N ARG A 346 37.78 33.38 -69.64
CA ARG A 346 38.46 32.72 -70.76
C ARG A 346 38.14 33.36 -72.11
N HIS A 347 36.88 33.71 -72.38
CA HIS A 347 36.50 34.38 -73.62
C HIS A 347 37.12 35.77 -73.75
N VAL A 348 37.10 36.57 -72.69
CA VAL A 348 37.74 37.90 -72.67
C VAL A 348 39.25 37.79 -72.84
N GLY A 349 39.91 36.86 -72.14
CA GLY A 349 41.35 36.63 -72.29
C GLY A 349 41.76 36.28 -73.72
N ARG A 350 40.96 35.43 -74.40
CA ARG A 350 41.16 35.10 -75.83
C ARG A 350 40.98 36.32 -76.73
N ALA A 351 39.95 37.14 -76.50
CA ALA A 351 39.69 38.34 -77.30
C ALA A 351 40.82 39.38 -77.19
N LEU A 352 41.46 39.46 -76.01
CA LEU A 352 42.55 40.39 -75.74
C LEU A 352 43.94 39.87 -76.16
N GLN A 353 44.03 38.70 -76.79
CA GLN A 353 45.31 38.03 -77.15
C GLN A 353 46.29 37.94 -75.98
N MET A 354 45.78 37.85 -74.75
CA MET A 354 46.65 37.65 -73.60
C MET A 354 47.30 36.27 -73.73
N PRO A 355 48.63 36.14 -73.62
CA PRO A 355 49.30 34.86 -73.71
C PRO A 355 48.67 33.92 -72.68
N GLU A 356 48.21 32.77 -73.16
CA GLU A 356 47.53 31.77 -72.36
C GLU A 356 48.42 31.44 -71.17
N LYS A 357 47.99 31.83 -69.96
CA LYS A 357 48.79 31.68 -68.76
C LYS A 357 48.96 30.18 -68.53
N ALA A 358 50.12 29.66 -68.92
CA ALA A 358 50.48 28.25 -68.77
C ALA A 358 50.20 27.83 -67.32
N GLY A 359 49.49 26.72 -67.19
CA GLY A 359 48.74 26.29 -66.00
C GLY A 359 49.36 26.64 -64.65
N GLY A 360 48.59 27.36 -63.84
CA GLY A 360 48.79 27.46 -62.40
C GLY A 360 47.93 26.42 -61.70
N ALA A 361 48.62 25.57 -60.94
CA ALA A 361 48.16 24.33 -60.30
C ALA A 361 46.93 24.43 -59.38
N ASP A 362 46.32 23.25 -59.21
CA ASP A 362 45.43 22.87 -58.11
C ASP A 362 45.82 23.53 -56.77
N ALA A 363 44.88 24.27 -56.21
CA ALA A 363 44.79 24.50 -54.77
C ALA A 363 43.43 23.97 -54.31
N ARG A 364 43.50 23.03 -53.37
CA ARG A 364 42.40 22.25 -52.80
C ARG A 364 41.29 23.10 -52.19
#